data_AF-A0AAE4I1B5-F1
#
_entry.id   AF-A0AAE4I1B5-F1
#
_cell.length_a   1.000
_cell.length_b   1.000
_cell.length_c   1.000
_cell.angle_alpha   90.00
_cell.angle_beta   90.00
_cell.angle_gamma   90.00
#
_symmetry.space_group_name_H-M   'P 1'
#
loop_
_entity.id
_entity.type
_entity.pdbx_description
1 polymer ?
#
loop_
_entity_poly.entity_id
_entity_poly.type
_entity_poly.pdbx_seq_one_letter_code
_entity_poly.pdbx_strand_id
1 'polypeptide(L)'
;MSLIKEIKEASDQAFDTWFERWFEKKDFVKQFKRSARKGYSSLRCDLPNYNLTEEDKYINRRLRDPRTVKKLKERLPGVTVEFIQQEYKNFLGRIQVEEFIIFSWNE
;
A
#
# COMPACT_ATOMS: atom_id res chain seq x y z
N MET A 1 -0.69 -32.23 11.69
CA MET A 1 -0.34 -30.92 11.09
C MET A 1 0.94 -30.43 11.76
N SER A 2 1.79 -29.62 11.12
CA SER A 2 3.03 -29.10 11.74
C SER A 2 2.78 -27.73 12.35
N LEU A 3 3.40 -27.42 13.50
CA LEU A 3 3.34 -26.10 14.15
C LEU A 3 3.68 -24.96 13.16
N ILE A 4 4.64 -25.18 12.27
CA ILE A 4 5.03 -24.19 11.24
C ILE A 4 3.85 -23.90 10.29
N LYS A 5 3.08 -24.94 9.93
CA LYS A 5 1.92 -24.81 9.05
C LYS A 5 0.80 -24.03 9.73
N GLU A 6 0.51 -24.33 11.00
CA GLU A 6 -0.51 -23.63 11.78
C GLU A 6 -0.19 -22.15 11.97
N ILE A 7 1.07 -21.82 12.29
CA ILE A 7 1.52 -20.42 12.41
C ILE A 7 1.36 -19.66 11.08
N LYS A 8 1.71 -20.31 9.96
CA LYS A 8 1.56 -19.71 8.63
C LYS A 8 0.09 -19.45 8.29
N GLU A 9 -0.77 -20.43 8.51
CA GLU A 9 -2.21 -20.31 8.27
C GLU A 9 -2.83 -19.18 9.10
N ALA A 10 -2.48 -19.07 10.39
CA ALA A 10 -2.94 -17.98 11.24
C ALA A 10 -2.46 -16.60 10.74
N SER A 11 -1.21 -16.51 10.29
CA SER A 11 -0.63 -15.27 9.72
C SER A 11 -1.33 -14.85 8.43
N ASP A 12 -1.63 -15.81 7.56
CA ASP A 12 -2.34 -15.57 6.29
C ASP A 12 -3.79 -15.13 6.54
N GLN A 13 -4.52 -15.81 7.42
CA GLN A 13 -5.89 -15.41 7.81
C GLN A 13 -5.95 -14.02 8.44
N ALA A 14 -4.98 -13.69 9.30
CA ALA A 14 -4.89 -12.38 9.92
C ALA A 14 -4.57 -11.28 8.89
N PHE A 15 -3.71 -11.57 7.91
CA PHE A 15 -3.44 -10.65 6.80
C PHE A 15 -4.70 -10.42 5.95
N ASP A 16 -5.39 -11.48 5.57
CA ASP A 16 -6.58 -11.39 4.73
C ASP A 16 -7.70 -10.59 5.41
N THR A 17 -7.96 -10.89 6.68
CA THR A 17 -8.97 -10.17 7.46
C THR A 17 -8.64 -8.68 7.59
N TRP A 18 -7.36 -8.37 7.83
CA TRP A 18 -6.90 -6.98 7.88
C TRP A 18 -7.08 -6.28 6.53
N PHE A 19 -6.68 -6.94 5.44
CA PHE A 19 -6.70 -6.37 4.11
C PHE A 19 -8.12 -6.00 3.68
N GLU A 20 -9.09 -6.89 3.85
CA GLU A 20 -10.49 -6.61 3.47
C GLU A 20 -11.04 -5.40 4.22
N ARG A 21 -10.87 -5.37 5.56
CA ARG A 21 -11.34 -4.25 6.40
C ARG A 21 -10.67 -2.93 6.02
N TRP A 22 -9.36 -2.97 5.76
CA TRP A 22 -8.61 -1.79 5.36
C TRP A 22 -9.03 -1.31 3.97
N PHE A 23 -9.21 -2.22 3.01
CA PHE A 23 -9.59 -1.91 1.64
C PHE A 23 -10.98 -1.27 1.58
N GLU A 24 -11.96 -1.83 2.30
CA GLU A 24 -13.31 -1.27 2.41
C GLU A 24 -13.29 0.14 3.01
N LYS A 25 -12.53 0.35 4.09
CA LYS A 25 -12.39 1.66 4.73
C LYS A 25 -11.75 2.71 3.81
N LYS A 26 -10.89 2.30 2.88
CA LYS A 26 -10.20 3.22 1.97
C LYS A 26 -11.14 3.80 0.92
N ASP A 27 -12.19 3.10 0.47
CA ASP A 27 -13.09 3.58 -0.59
C ASP A 27 -12.31 4.12 -1.82
N PHE A 28 -11.48 3.25 -2.39
CA PHE A 28 -10.59 3.60 -3.50
C PHE A 28 -11.32 4.21 -4.70
N VAL A 29 -12.51 3.70 -5.04
CA VAL A 29 -13.32 4.20 -6.16
C VAL A 29 -13.64 5.68 -5.98
N LYS A 30 -14.05 6.09 -4.77
CA LYS A 30 -14.33 7.51 -4.48
C LYS A 30 -13.06 8.34 -4.54
N GLN A 31 -11.94 7.84 -4.02
CA GLN A 31 -10.65 8.54 -4.07
C GLN A 31 -10.17 8.74 -5.51
N PHE A 32 -10.21 7.70 -6.35
CA PHE A 32 -9.82 7.79 -7.76
C PHE A 32 -10.70 8.74 -8.54
N LYS A 33 -12.04 8.64 -8.41
CA LYS A 33 -12.97 9.59 -9.05
C LYS A 33 -12.69 11.03 -8.64
N ARG A 34 -12.38 11.26 -7.36
CA ARG A 34 -12.02 12.59 -6.86
C ARG A 34 -10.70 13.08 -7.46
N SER A 35 -9.70 12.21 -7.57
CA SER A 35 -8.40 12.53 -8.17
C SER A 35 -8.54 12.84 -9.66
N ALA A 36 -9.25 11.98 -10.40
CA ALA A 36 -9.51 12.13 -11.82
C ALA A 36 -10.28 13.41 -12.16
N ARG A 37 -11.27 13.81 -11.35
CA ARG A 37 -11.99 15.09 -11.51
C ARG A 37 -11.09 16.32 -11.39
N LYS A 38 -9.93 16.19 -10.76
CA LYS A 38 -8.92 17.25 -10.68
C LYS A 38 -7.91 17.21 -11.84
N GLY A 39 -8.09 16.30 -12.80
CA GLY A 39 -7.19 16.10 -13.92
C GLY A 39 -5.99 15.19 -13.62
N TYR A 40 -5.94 14.54 -12.45
CA TYR A 40 -4.87 13.58 -12.16
C TYR A 40 -5.14 12.24 -12.82
N SER A 41 -4.05 11.58 -13.22
CA SER A 41 -4.01 10.23 -13.78
C SER A 41 -3.60 9.15 -12.78
N SER A 42 -3.22 9.58 -11.58
CA SER A 42 -2.72 8.69 -10.54
C SER A 42 -3.09 9.17 -9.14
N LEU A 43 -2.93 8.26 -8.19
CA LEU A 43 -3.01 8.50 -6.75
C LEU A 43 -1.81 7.85 -6.08
N ARG A 44 -1.10 8.63 -5.25
CA ARG A 44 0.04 8.15 -4.47
C ARG A 44 -0.39 7.92 -3.02
N CYS A 45 -0.01 6.77 -2.47
CA CYS A 45 -0.16 6.42 -1.07
C CYS A 45 1.24 6.32 -0.45
N ASP A 46 1.66 7.34 0.28
CA ASP A 46 2.96 7.39 0.94
C ASP A 46 3.07 6.42 2.10
N LEU A 47 4.25 5.81 2.27
CA LEU A 47 4.62 5.01 3.42
C LEU A 47 5.73 5.73 4.20
N PRO A 48 5.38 6.72 5.06
CA PRO A 48 6.37 7.48 5.80
C PRO A 48 7.22 6.58 6.72
N ASN A 49 8.47 7.01 6.94
CA ASN A 49 9.45 6.29 7.76
C ASN A 49 9.77 7.00 9.09
N TYR A 50 9.19 8.17 9.33
CA TYR A 50 9.47 9.01 10.50
C TYR A 50 8.16 9.57 11.08
N ASN A 51 8.20 9.93 12.37
CA ASN A 51 7.07 10.50 13.12
C ASN A 51 5.76 9.68 13.04
N LEU A 52 5.89 8.35 13.02
CA LEU A 52 4.76 7.43 12.92
C LEU A 52 4.17 7.12 14.30
N THR A 53 2.84 7.12 14.39
CA THR A 53 2.14 6.47 15.50
C THR A 53 2.32 4.95 15.42
N GLU A 54 2.02 4.22 16.49
CA GLU A 54 2.04 2.74 16.45
C GLU A 54 1.04 2.17 15.43
N GLU A 55 -0.10 2.85 15.23
CA GLU A 55 -1.07 2.48 14.19
C GLU A 55 -0.46 2.65 12.80
N ASP A 56 0.21 3.77 12.54
CA ASP A 56 0.86 4.02 11.25
C ASP A 56 1.99 3.01 10.98
N LYS A 57 2.79 2.67 12.00
CA LYS A 57 3.82 1.62 11.88
C LYS A 57 3.19 0.29 11.49
N TYR A 58 2.09 -0.08 12.13
CA TYR A 58 1.37 -1.32 11.83
C TYR A 58 0.82 -1.31 10.39
N ILE A 59 0.17 -0.22 9.98
CA ILE A 59 -0.37 -0.07 8.62
C ILE A 59 0.77 -0.12 7.60
N ASN A 60 1.85 0.65 7.78
CA ASN A 60 2.96 0.69 6.85
C ASN A 60 3.63 -0.67 6.71
N ARG A 61 3.81 -1.42 7.80
CA ARG A 61 4.31 -2.80 7.73
C ARG A 61 3.43 -3.68 6.86
N ARG A 62 2.11 -3.56 6.97
CA ARG A 62 1.17 -4.32 6.14
C ARG A 62 1.19 -3.86 4.69
N LEU A 63 1.31 -2.56 4.42
CA LEU A 63 1.39 -2.02 3.07
C LEU A 63 2.69 -2.42 2.34
N ARG A 64 3.79 -2.58 3.07
CA ARG A 64 5.06 -3.12 2.54
C ARG A 64 5.03 -4.64 2.31
N ASP A 65 4.04 -5.34 2.85
CA ASP A 65 3.90 -6.77 2.60
C ASP A 65 3.60 -7.00 1.11
N PRO A 66 4.39 -7.83 0.38
CA PRO A 66 4.16 -8.08 -1.04
C PRO A 66 2.75 -8.58 -1.37
N ARG A 67 2.09 -9.25 -0.42
CA ARG A 67 0.70 -9.70 -0.56
C ARG A 67 -0.27 -8.54 -0.77
N THR A 68 0.03 -7.35 -0.27
CA THR A 68 -0.83 -6.17 -0.39
C THR A 68 -0.94 -5.72 -1.84
N VAL A 69 0.19 -5.52 -2.53
CA VAL A 69 0.18 -5.13 -3.95
C VAL A 69 -0.52 -6.19 -4.80
N LYS A 70 -0.27 -7.47 -4.51
CA LYS A 70 -0.94 -8.58 -5.19
C LYS A 70 -2.47 -8.48 -5.05
N LYS A 71 -2.97 -8.36 -3.81
CA LYS A 71 -4.41 -8.24 -3.56
C LYS A 71 -5.00 -6.95 -4.13
N LEU A 72 -4.28 -5.83 -4.09
CA LEU A 72 -4.75 -4.58 -4.71
C LEU A 72 -4.95 -4.75 -6.21
N LYS A 73 -4.02 -5.42 -6.92
CA LYS A 73 -4.15 -5.73 -8.35
C LYS A 73 -5.37 -6.61 -8.63
N GLU A 74 -5.62 -7.61 -7.79
CA GLU A 74 -6.80 -8.48 -7.91
C GLU A 74 -8.13 -7.73 -7.68
N ARG A 75 -8.15 -6.78 -6.73
CA ARG A 75 -9.35 -6.04 -6.33
C ARG A 75 -9.66 -4.81 -7.17
N LEU A 76 -8.67 -4.30 -7.92
CA LEU A 76 -8.79 -3.08 -8.73
C LEU A 76 -8.46 -3.38 -10.20
N PRO A 77 -9.28 -4.20 -10.89
CA PRO A 77 -9.08 -4.45 -12.31
C PRO A 77 -9.16 -3.13 -13.10
N GLY A 78 -8.23 -2.94 -14.04
CA GLY A 78 -8.13 -1.71 -14.84
C GLY A 78 -7.36 -0.56 -14.17
N VAL A 79 -6.82 -0.77 -12.97
CA VAL A 79 -5.90 0.18 -12.31
C VAL A 79 -4.52 -0.45 -12.19
N THR A 80 -3.51 0.24 -12.68
CA THR A 80 -2.11 -0.16 -12.47
C THR A 80 -1.72 0.13 -11.03
N VAL A 81 -1.20 -0.88 -10.33
CA VAL A 81 -0.77 -0.77 -8.93
C VAL A 81 0.69 -1.18 -8.80
N GLU A 82 1.53 -0.29 -8.28
CA GLU A 82 2.97 -0.52 -8.13
C GLU A 82 3.45 -0.07 -6.75
N PHE A 83 4.35 -0.84 -6.14
CA PHE A 83 5.12 -0.41 -4.99
C PHE A 83 6.45 0.14 -5.49
N ILE A 84 6.72 1.40 -5.18
CA ILE A 84 7.93 2.10 -5.59
C ILE A 84 8.77 2.35 -4.35
N GLN A 85 10.04 1.97 -4.42
CA GLN A 85 11.08 2.38 -3.50
C GLN A 85 12.13 3.14 -4.31
N GLN A 86 12.36 4.39 -3.96
CA GLN A 86 13.33 5.24 -4.65
C GLN A 86 14.21 5.97 -3.66
N GLU A 87 15.47 6.16 -4.05
CA GLU A 87 16.43 6.94 -3.29
C GLU A 87 16.64 8.29 -3.96
N TYR A 88 16.71 9.34 -3.15
CA TYR A 88 17.06 10.67 -3.64
C TYR A 88 17.96 11.39 -2.65
N LYS A 89 18.77 12.30 -3.19
CA LYS A 89 19.64 13.16 -2.38
C LYS A 89 18.90 14.44 -2.07
N ASN A 90 18.72 14.75 -0.79
CA ASN A 90 18.11 16.01 -0.38
C ASN A 90 19.09 17.18 -0.53
N PHE A 91 18.61 18.41 -0.32
CA PHE A 91 19.41 19.63 -0.47
C PHE A 91 20.61 19.72 0.49
N LEU A 92 20.60 18.97 1.60
CA LEU A 92 21.72 18.84 2.55
C LEU A 92 22.70 17.72 2.17
N GLY A 93 22.52 17.12 1.00
CA GLY A 93 23.36 16.04 0.51
C GLY A 93 23.14 14.68 1.18
N ARG A 94 22.06 14.51 1.97
CA ARG A 94 21.71 13.25 2.62
C ARG A 94 20.85 12.40 1.70
N ILE A 95 21.13 11.10 1.64
CA ILE A 95 20.28 10.12 0.95
C ILE A 95 19.00 9.91 1.77
N GLN A 96 17.86 10.00 1.10
CA GLN A 96 16.56 9.66 1.65
C GLN A 96 15.92 8.56 0.80
N VAL A 97 15.23 7.64 1.47
CA VAL A 97 14.46 6.57 0.84
C VAL A 97 13.00 6.93 0.95
N GLU A 98 12.33 7.01 -0.20
CA GLU A 98 10.89 7.14 -0.31
C GLU A 98 10.27 5.83 -0.74
N GLU A 99 9.21 5.43 -0.03
CA GLU A 99 8.41 4.26 -0.35
C GLU A 99 6.95 4.69 -0.48
N PHE A 100 6.30 4.25 -1.55
CA PHE A 100 4.90 4.53 -1.77
C PHE A 100 4.26 3.47 -2.67
N ILE A 101 2.94 3.33 -2.54
CA ILE A 101 2.13 2.61 -3.53
C ILE A 101 1.53 3.65 -4.48
N ILE A 102 1.71 3.46 -5.78
CA ILE A 102 1.08 4.29 -6.81
C ILE A 102 -0.04 3.51 -7.51
N PHE A 103 -1.16 4.19 -7.69
CA PHE A 103 -2.33 3.73 -8.43
C PHE A 103 -2.44 4.61 -9.66
N SER A 104 -2.49 4.04 -10.87
CA SER A 104 -2.55 4.80 -12.13
C SER A 104 -3.66 4.26 -13.03
N TRP A 105 -4.34 5.16 -13.74
CA TRP A 105 -5.47 4.85 -14.63
C TRP A 105 -5.39 5.56 -15.99
N ASN A 106 -4.17 5.91 -16.41
CA ASN A 106 -3.93 6.31 -17.80
C ASN A 106 -3.68 5.06 -18.64
N GLU A 107 -4.47 4.92 -19.69
CA GLU A 107 -4.19 4.03 -20.83
C GLU A 107 -3.04 4.58 -21.69
#